data_AF-A0A0K1S505-F1
#
_entry.id   AF-A0A0K1S505-F1
#
_cell.length_a   1.000
_cell.length_b   1.000
_cell.length_c   1.000
_cell.angle_alpha   90.00
_cell.angle_beta   90.00
_cell.angle_gamma   90.00
#
_symmetry.space_group_name_H-M   'P 1'
#
loop_
_entity.id
_entity.type
_entity.pdbx_description
1 polymer ?
#
loop_
_entity_poly.entity_id
_entity_poly.type
_entity_poly.pdbx_seq_one_letter_code
_entity_poly.pdbx_strand_id
1 'polypeptide(L)'
;MPPLSLIAGKGIFQNSFVSGATGEEYSNLLMQSVATINNSSDLGEQALFNSSGGRWNRSLGNANLSLQLLEISDGLTVANSLGQTILANAGDIYAIGTGDNFSFLPKFLASRPGKYSASFKLVDLSLSWGESGIFNLDFQTVPEPSTLIALILFGSVLLTRSSSKN
;
A
#
# COMPACT_ATOMS: atom_id res chain seq x y z
N MET A 1 1.57 -3.65 13.50
CA MET A 1 2.05 -4.38 12.31
C MET A 1 3.42 -3.81 11.95
N PRO A 2 4.41 -4.58 11.51
CA PRO A 2 5.64 -4.01 10.97
C PRO A 2 5.34 -3.14 9.73
N PRO A 3 6.16 -2.12 9.43
CA PRO A 3 5.96 -1.29 8.25
C PRO A 3 6.21 -2.10 6.96
N LEU A 4 5.40 -1.84 5.94
CA LEU A 4 5.53 -2.47 4.63
C LEU A 4 6.70 -1.88 3.83
N SER A 5 7.41 -2.73 3.10
CA SER A 5 8.55 -2.29 2.31
C SER A 5 8.15 -1.45 1.09
N LEU A 6 8.75 -0.26 0.95
CA LEU A 6 8.78 0.49 -0.31
C LEU A 6 10.12 0.22 -1.00
N ILE A 7 10.05 -0.42 -2.16
CA ILE A 7 11.23 -0.83 -2.94
C ILE A 7 11.49 0.13 -4.09
N ALA A 8 12.71 0.16 -4.63
CA ALA A 8 13.00 0.99 -5.79
C ALA A 8 12.08 0.64 -6.98
N GLY A 9 11.41 1.67 -7.51
CA GLY A 9 10.47 1.55 -8.60
C GLY A 9 11.14 1.38 -9.95
N LYS A 10 10.41 0.74 -10.88
CA LYS A 10 10.84 0.46 -12.24
C LYS A 10 9.79 0.97 -13.24
N GLY A 11 10.21 1.17 -14.49
CA GLY A 11 9.31 1.63 -15.56
C GLY A 11 8.68 2.98 -15.22
N ILE A 12 7.35 3.04 -15.24
CA ILE A 12 6.57 4.26 -14.92
C ILE A 12 6.80 4.77 -13.48
N PHE A 13 7.31 3.93 -12.58
CA PHE A 13 7.61 4.29 -11.19
C PHE A 13 9.10 4.54 -10.95
N GLN A 14 9.91 4.70 -12.01
CA GLN A 14 11.33 5.00 -11.87
C GLN A 14 11.56 6.27 -11.02
N ASN A 15 12.64 6.28 -10.25
CA ASN A 15 13.02 7.36 -9.31
C ASN A 15 12.08 7.54 -8.10
N SER A 16 11.21 6.58 -7.82
CA SER A 16 10.40 6.52 -6.60
C SER A 16 10.66 5.22 -5.85
N PHE A 17 10.43 5.20 -4.54
CA PHE A 17 10.19 3.98 -3.78
C PHE A 17 8.71 3.64 -3.85
N VAL A 18 8.36 2.41 -4.21
CA VAL A 18 6.99 1.98 -4.52
C VAL A 18 6.57 0.74 -3.71
N SER A 19 5.31 0.69 -3.30
CA SER A 19 4.74 -0.51 -2.69
C SER A 19 4.47 -1.63 -3.71
N GLY A 20 4.60 -2.88 -3.25
CA GLY A 20 4.31 -4.06 -4.05
C GLY A 20 4.21 -5.32 -3.21
N ALA A 21 3.78 -6.41 -3.83
CA ALA A 21 3.74 -7.73 -3.22
C ALA A 21 5.16 -8.29 -3.09
N THR A 22 5.81 -7.97 -1.97
CA THR A 22 7.20 -8.39 -1.65
C THR A 22 7.27 -9.81 -1.07
N GLY A 23 6.12 -10.42 -0.75
CA GLY A 23 6.03 -11.69 -0.05
C GLY A 23 6.04 -11.53 1.48
N GLU A 24 6.23 -10.30 1.98
CA GLU A 24 5.96 -9.97 3.38
C GLU A 24 4.46 -10.09 3.67
N GLU A 25 4.12 -10.41 4.92
CA GLU A 25 2.73 -10.44 5.38
C GLU A 25 2.07 -9.08 5.10
N TYR A 26 0.88 -9.09 4.49
CA TYR A 26 0.11 -7.90 4.08
C TYR A 26 0.75 -7.01 2.99
N SER A 27 1.85 -7.41 2.35
CA SER A 27 2.45 -6.64 1.24
C SER A 27 1.59 -6.59 -0.01
N ASN A 28 0.68 -7.56 -0.19
CA ASN A 28 -0.33 -7.49 -1.24
C ASN A 28 -1.46 -6.56 -0.81
N LEU A 29 -1.41 -5.32 -1.29
CA LEU A 29 -2.38 -4.27 -1.00
C LEU A 29 -3.63 -4.30 -1.89
N LEU A 30 -3.88 -5.42 -2.57
CA LEU A 30 -5.07 -5.59 -3.40
C LEU A 30 -6.33 -5.52 -2.53
N MET A 31 -7.20 -4.57 -2.86
CA MET A 31 -8.50 -4.37 -2.22
C MET A 31 -9.59 -4.95 -3.12
N GLN A 32 -10.40 -5.86 -2.57
CA GLN A 32 -11.51 -6.51 -3.27
C GLN A 32 -12.68 -6.75 -2.32
N SER A 33 -13.87 -6.96 -2.88
CA SER A 33 -15.02 -7.44 -2.10
C SER A 33 -14.74 -8.85 -1.57
N VAL A 34 -15.18 -9.13 -0.35
CA VAL A 34 -15.14 -10.50 0.21
C VAL A 34 -16.02 -11.47 -0.61
N ALA A 35 -16.93 -10.96 -1.45
CA ALA A 35 -17.69 -11.79 -2.39
C ALA A 35 -16.79 -12.57 -3.36
N THR A 36 -15.56 -12.10 -3.63
CA THR A 36 -14.62 -12.79 -4.54
C THR A 36 -14.18 -14.15 -4.02
N ILE A 37 -14.28 -14.39 -2.71
CA ILE A 37 -13.85 -15.65 -2.06
C ILE A 37 -15.01 -16.55 -1.61
N ASN A 38 -16.27 -16.16 -1.85
CA ASN A 38 -17.46 -16.91 -1.40
C ASN A 38 -17.47 -18.39 -1.83
N ASN A 39 -17.01 -18.67 -3.05
CA ASN A 39 -16.98 -20.03 -3.61
C ASN A 39 -15.55 -20.57 -3.74
N SER A 40 -14.62 -20.07 -2.94
CA SER A 40 -13.25 -20.55 -2.97
C SER A 40 -13.17 -22.03 -2.56
N SER A 41 -12.30 -22.78 -3.23
CA SER A 41 -11.92 -24.14 -2.80
C SER A 41 -10.86 -24.12 -1.70
N ASP A 42 -10.26 -22.96 -1.42
CA ASP A 42 -9.30 -22.80 -0.33
C ASP A 42 -10.00 -22.75 1.02
N LEU A 43 -9.59 -23.61 1.95
CA LEU A 43 -10.21 -23.70 3.28
C LEU A 43 -9.96 -22.46 4.13
N GLY A 44 -8.83 -21.78 3.93
CA GLY A 44 -8.51 -20.53 4.64
C GLY A 44 -9.40 -19.39 4.18
N GLU A 45 -9.60 -19.24 2.87
CA GLU A 45 -10.54 -18.28 2.30
C GLU A 45 -11.98 -18.56 2.72
N GLN A 46 -12.39 -19.83 2.77
CA GLN A 46 -13.72 -20.19 3.27
C GLN A 46 -13.89 -19.89 4.76
N ALA A 47 -12.85 -20.14 5.57
CA ALA A 47 -12.87 -19.75 6.97
C ALA A 47 -12.96 -18.23 7.14
N LEU A 48 -12.24 -17.45 6.32
CA LEU A 48 -12.29 -15.99 6.32
C LEU A 48 -13.68 -15.48 5.92
N PHE A 49 -14.26 -16.01 4.85
CA PHE A 49 -15.60 -15.63 4.37
C PHE A 49 -16.68 -15.85 5.45
N ASN A 50 -16.57 -16.95 6.20
CA ASN A 50 -17.55 -17.33 7.24
C ASN A 50 -17.21 -16.81 8.64
N SER A 51 -16.03 -16.21 8.84
CA SER A 51 -15.49 -15.79 10.14
C SER A 51 -16.38 -14.84 10.95
N SER A 52 -17.27 -14.11 10.26
CA SER A 52 -18.10 -13.06 10.84
C SER A 52 -19.56 -13.46 11.10
N GLY A 53 -19.90 -14.75 10.95
CA GLY A 53 -21.28 -15.22 11.11
C GLY A 53 -22.27 -14.56 10.13
N GLY A 54 -21.79 -14.15 8.96
CA GLY A 54 -22.60 -13.46 7.95
C GLY A 54 -22.67 -11.94 8.08
N ARG A 55 -21.92 -11.33 9.02
CA ARG A 55 -21.95 -9.87 9.24
C ARG A 55 -21.23 -9.10 8.14
N TRP A 56 -20.07 -9.59 7.72
CA TRP A 56 -19.16 -8.87 6.81
C TRP A 56 -19.16 -9.39 5.37
N ASN A 57 -19.99 -10.37 5.05
CA ASN A 57 -20.07 -10.98 3.71
C ASN A 57 -21.41 -10.74 2.99
N ARG A 58 -22.16 -9.74 3.45
CA ARG A 58 -23.38 -9.29 2.76
C ARG A 58 -23.00 -8.57 1.47
N SER A 59 -23.87 -8.70 0.46
CA SER A 59 -23.73 -7.98 -0.80
C SER A 59 -23.70 -6.47 -0.54
N LEU A 60 -22.76 -5.78 -1.18
CA LEU A 60 -22.68 -4.32 -1.22
C LEU A 60 -23.68 -3.70 -2.22
N GLY A 61 -24.42 -4.53 -2.97
CA GLY A 61 -25.44 -4.08 -3.91
C GLY A 61 -24.87 -3.14 -4.97
N ASN A 62 -25.41 -1.93 -5.04
CA ASN A 62 -24.99 -0.85 -5.95
C ASN A 62 -24.15 0.24 -5.27
N ALA A 63 -23.53 -0.04 -4.12
CA ALA A 63 -22.65 0.91 -3.42
C ALA A 63 -21.62 1.51 -4.37
N ASN A 64 -21.39 2.82 -4.27
CA ASN A 64 -20.36 3.53 -5.03
C ASN A 64 -19.15 3.75 -4.12
N LEU A 65 -18.22 2.79 -4.16
CA LEU A 65 -17.13 2.71 -3.21
C LEU A 65 -15.99 3.64 -3.63
N SER A 66 -15.57 4.47 -2.69
CA SER A 66 -14.42 5.34 -2.83
C SER A 66 -13.47 5.18 -1.64
N LEU A 67 -12.19 5.36 -1.89
CA LEU A 67 -11.15 5.44 -0.87
C LEU A 67 -10.93 6.91 -0.53
N GLN A 68 -11.13 7.28 0.73
CA GLN A 68 -10.85 8.63 1.22
C GLN A 68 -9.56 8.63 2.02
N LEU A 69 -8.66 9.56 1.67
CA LEU A 69 -7.44 9.83 2.40
C LEU A 69 -7.73 10.75 3.59
N LEU A 70 -7.33 10.34 4.78
CA LEU A 70 -7.52 11.12 6.01
C LEU A 70 -6.25 11.84 6.43
N GLU A 71 -5.12 11.13 6.39
CA GLU A 71 -3.80 11.65 6.72
C GLU A 71 -2.75 10.95 5.86
N ILE A 72 -1.67 11.67 5.53
CA ILE A 72 -0.53 11.12 4.79
C ILE A 72 0.76 11.81 5.23
N SER A 73 1.83 11.03 5.37
CA SER A 73 3.16 11.59 5.63
C SER A 73 3.68 12.41 4.46
N ASP A 74 4.37 13.51 4.77
CA ASP A 74 5.04 14.34 3.77
C ASP A 74 5.98 13.52 2.87
N GLY A 75 5.80 13.65 1.56
CA GLY A 75 6.60 12.94 0.56
C GLY A 75 6.09 11.54 0.20
N LEU A 76 4.98 11.08 0.78
CA LEU A 76 4.22 9.91 0.33
C LEU A 76 3.03 10.35 -0.54
N THR A 77 2.78 9.63 -1.62
CA THR A 77 1.56 9.79 -2.45
C THR A 77 0.98 8.43 -2.80
N VAL A 78 -0.29 8.38 -3.19
CA VAL A 78 -0.94 7.18 -3.72
C VAL A 78 -1.20 7.38 -5.21
N ALA A 79 -0.78 6.41 -6.01
CA ALA A 79 -0.96 6.36 -7.45
C ALA A 79 -1.77 5.14 -7.88
N ASN A 80 -2.35 5.22 -9.08
CA ASN A 80 -2.96 4.08 -9.75
C ASN A 80 -1.92 3.26 -10.53
N SER A 81 -2.37 2.20 -11.21
CA SER A 81 -1.51 1.32 -12.02
C SER A 81 -0.86 2.00 -13.22
N LEU A 82 -1.35 3.17 -13.63
CA LEU A 82 -0.78 3.99 -14.71
C LEU A 82 0.24 5.02 -14.20
N GLY A 83 0.53 5.04 -12.90
CA GLY A 83 1.47 5.98 -12.29
C GLY A 83 0.89 7.38 -12.05
N GLN A 84 -0.42 7.56 -12.27
CA GLN A 84 -1.09 8.82 -11.98
C GLN A 84 -1.34 8.92 -10.49
N THR A 85 -0.91 10.01 -9.86
CA THR A 85 -1.26 10.31 -8.47
C THR A 85 -2.76 10.52 -8.36
N ILE A 86 -3.39 9.77 -7.44
CA ILE A 86 -4.84 9.76 -7.20
C ILE A 86 -5.22 10.26 -5.81
N LEU A 87 -4.31 10.17 -4.84
CA LEU A 87 -4.48 10.72 -3.49
C LEU A 87 -3.13 11.28 -3.03
N ALA A 88 -3.10 12.56 -2.66
CA ALA A 88 -1.89 13.26 -2.22
C ALA A 88 -2.11 14.11 -0.96
N ASN A 89 -3.36 14.51 -0.69
CA ASN A 89 -3.70 15.39 0.42
C ASN A 89 -4.84 14.80 1.25
N ALA A 90 -4.83 15.09 2.55
CA ALA A 90 -5.96 14.80 3.43
C ALA A 90 -7.26 15.37 2.85
N GLY A 91 -8.30 14.55 2.79
CA GLY A 91 -9.59 14.88 2.20
C GLY A 91 -9.76 14.40 0.75
N ASP A 92 -8.69 14.01 0.06
CA ASP A 92 -8.80 13.45 -1.30
C ASP A 92 -9.66 12.18 -1.30
N ILE A 93 -10.50 12.03 -2.33
CA ILE A 93 -11.40 10.90 -2.51
C ILE A 93 -11.19 10.33 -3.91
N TYR A 94 -11.02 9.01 -4.01
CA TYR A 94 -10.86 8.32 -5.28
C TYR A 94 -11.82 7.14 -5.40
N ALA A 95 -12.57 7.07 -6.50
CA ALA A 95 -13.50 5.97 -6.77
C ALA A 95 -12.72 4.67 -7.06
N ILE A 96 -13.05 3.60 -6.33
CA ILE A 96 -12.37 2.30 -6.45
C ILE A 96 -13.24 1.20 -7.08
N GLY A 97 -14.55 1.45 -7.20
CA GLY A 97 -15.48 0.58 -7.92
C GLY A 97 -16.87 0.59 -7.34
N THR A 98 -17.69 -0.38 -7.75
CA THR A 98 -19.10 -0.45 -7.37
C THR A 98 -19.50 -1.84 -6.92
N GLY A 99 -20.30 -1.92 -5.86
CA GLY A 99 -20.90 -3.15 -5.38
C GLY A 99 -19.89 -4.25 -5.06
N ASP A 100 -20.26 -5.49 -5.35
CA ASP A 100 -19.45 -6.67 -5.04
C ASP A 100 -18.30 -6.93 -6.04
N ASN A 101 -18.20 -6.13 -7.10
CA ASN A 101 -17.33 -6.41 -8.25
C ASN A 101 -16.20 -5.38 -8.39
N PHE A 102 -15.62 -4.92 -7.29
CA PHE A 102 -14.47 -4.01 -7.33
C PHE A 102 -13.14 -4.75 -7.13
N SER A 103 -12.09 -4.21 -7.75
CA SER A 103 -10.72 -4.64 -7.58
C SER A 103 -9.80 -3.45 -7.78
N PHE A 104 -9.07 -3.10 -6.72
CA PHE A 104 -8.26 -1.90 -6.69
C PHE A 104 -6.90 -2.18 -6.04
N LEU A 105 -5.82 -1.83 -6.73
CA LEU A 105 -4.46 -1.99 -6.25
C LEU A 105 -3.76 -0.63 -6.22
N PRO A 106 -3.75 0.06 -5.07
CA PRO A 106 -3.03 1.32 -4.93
C PRO A 106 -1.52 1.09 -4.95
N LYS A 107 -0.80 2.10 -5.46
CA LYS A 107 0.66 2.19 -5.41
C LYS A 107 1.06 3.34 -4.51
N PHE A 108 1.72 3.04 -3.40
CA PHE A 108 2.26 4.06 -2.50
C PHE A 108 3.65 4.44 -2.99
N LEU A 109 3.88 5.72 -3.23
CA LEU A 109 5.09 6.26 -3.83
C LEU A 109 5.76 7.26 -2.88
N ALA A 110 7.03 7.03 -2.56
CA ALA A 110 7.87 7.96 -1.83
C ALA A 110 9.04 8.44 -2.69
N SER A 111 9.31 9.76 -2.66
CA SER A 111 10.39 10.37 -3.45
C SER A 111 11.76 10.31 -2.78
N ARG A 112 11.81 9.94 -1.50
CA ARG A 112 13.04 9.91 -0.67
C ARG A 112 13.03 8.69 0.25
N PRO A 113 14.20 8.25 0.74
CA PRO A 113 14.27 7.25 1.80
C PRO A 113 13.61 7.77 3.09
N GLY A 114 12.87 6.91 3.79
CA GLY A 114 12.20 7.29 5.02
C GLY A 114 11.22 6.25 5.55
N LYS A 115 10.50 6.66 6.59
CA LYS A 115 9.33 5.98 7.13
C LYS A 115 8.12 6.86 6.84
N TYR A 116 7.03 6.23 6.44
CA TYR A 116 5.81 6.93 6.03
C TYR A 116 4.60 6.21 6.60
N SER A 117 3.51 6.95 6.77
CA SER A 117 2.21 6.42 7.14
C SER A 117 1.12 7.10 6.32
N ALA A 118 0.01 6.40 6.14
CA ALA A 118 -1.22 6.96 5.60
C ALA A 118 -2.45 6.31 6.25
N SER A 119 -3.48 7.13 6.47
CA SER A 119 -4.72 6.78 7.15
C SER A 119 -5.89 6.93 6.17
N PHE A 120 -6.76 5.92 6.10
CA PHE A 120 -7.85 5.88 5.12
C PHE A 120 -9.15 5.42 5.75
N LYS A 121 -10.25 5.72 5.05
CA LYS A 121 -11.53 5.02 5.20
C LYS A 121 -12.15 4.78 3.82
N LEU A 122 -13.01 3.78 3.73
CA LEU A 122 -13.91 3.60 2.60
C LEU A 122 -15.17 4.42 2.82
N VAL A 123 -15.68 5.03 1.76
CA VAL A 123 -16.93 5.78 1.76
C VAL A 123 -17.81 5.31 0.61
N ASP A 124 -19.11 5.20 0.88
CA ASP A 124 -20.12 4.95 -0.14
C ASP A 124 -20.78 6.27 -0.55
N LEU A 125 -20.45 6.74 -1.75
CA LEU A 125 -21.00 7.98 -2.31
C LEU A 125 -22.45 7.85 -2.77
N SER A 126 -23.01 6.63 -2.80
CA SER A 126 -24.45 6.40 -3.01
C SER A 126 -25.28 6.57 -1.74
N LEU A 127 -24.62 6.74 -0.58
CA LEU A 127 -25.22 6.92 0.75
C LEU A 127 -26.04 5.72 1.25
N SER A 128 -25.81 4.52 0.72
CA SER A 128 -26.50 3.28 1.15
C SER A 128 -25.81 2.59 2.33
N TRP A 129 -24.48 2.69 2.42
CA TRP A 129 -23.66 1.98 3.41
C TRP A 129 -22.88 2.88 4.36
N GLY A 130 -22.78 4.19 4.08
CA GLY A 130 -22.03 5.15 4.89
C GLY A 130 -20.52 4.98 4.76
N GLU A 131 -19.81 5.05 5.89
CA GLU A 131 -18.34 5.01 5.95
C GLU A 131 -17.85 3.76 6.70
N SER A 132 -16.69 3.24 6.31
CA SER A 132 -16.03 2.18 7.07
C SER A 132 -15.33 2.71 8.32
N GLY A 133 -14.78 1.81 9.13
CA GLY A 133 -13.73 2.16 10.08
C GLY A 133 -12.48 2.71 9.39
N ILE A 134 -11.60 3.32 10.19
CA ILE A 134 -10.31 3.85 9.73
C ILE A 134 -9.27 2.72 9.75
N PHE A 135 -8.46 2.65 8.69
CA PHE A 135 -7.30 1.77 8.64
C PHE A 135 -6.04 2.57 8.29
N ASN A 136 -4.92 2.14 8.87
CA ASN A 136 -3.63 2.81 8.75
C ASN A 136 -2.62 1.85 8.12
N LEU A 137 -1.79 2.38 7.23
CA LEU A 137 -0.70 1.65 6.60
C LEU A 137 0.61 2.38 6.89
N ASP A 138 1.54 1.65 7.50
CA ASP A 138 2.90 2.12 7.75
C ASP A 138 3.85 1.54 6.71
N PHE A 139 4.83 2.33 6.30
CA PHE A 139 5.77 2.01 5.24
C PHE A 139 7.20 2.39 5.63
N GLN A 140 8.16 1.65 5.08
CA GLN A 140 9.58 1.97 5.20
C GLN A 140 10.30 1.69 3.88
N THR A 141 11.14 2.63 3.44
CA THR A 141 11.94 2.44 2.24
C THR A 141 13.06 1.44 2.48
N VAL A 142 13.24 0.52 1.53
CA VAL A 142 14.33 -0.45 1.53
C VAL A 142 15.37 -0.04 0.47
N PRO A 143 16.63 0.23 0.86
CA PRO A 143 17.69 0.53 -0.09
C PRO A 143 17.93 -0.61 -1.07
N GLU A 144 18.28 -0.29 -2.33
CA GLU A 144 18.74 -1.33 -3.26
C GLU A 144 20.02 -2.00 -2.74
N PRO A 145 20.20 -3.32 -2.94
CA PRO A 145 21.43 -4.03 -2.58
C PRO A 145 22.68 -3.43 -3.22
N SER A 146 22.58 -2.87 -4.43
CA SER A 146 23.67 -2.18 -5.14
C SER A 146 24.19 -0.97 -4.37
N THR A 147 23.29 -0.18 -3.76
CA THR A 147 23.62 0.98 -2.94
C THR A 147 24.36 0.57 -1.66
N LEU A 148 23.95 -0.56 -1.05
CA LEU A 148 24.64 -1.11 0.12
C LEU A 148 26.07 -1.56 -0.23
N ILE A 149 26.26 -2.24 -1.36
CA ILE A 149 27.58 -2.68 -1.83
C ILE A 149 28.48 -1.47 -2.13
N ALA A 150 27.94 -0.44 -2.79
CA ALA A 150 28.68 0.79 -3.06
C ALA A 150 29.13 1.48 -1.77
N LEU A 151 28.25 1.62 -0.77
CA LEU A 151 28.58 2.24 0.51
C LEU A 151 29.68 1.47 1.26
N ILE A 152 29.64 0.13 1.22
CA ILE A 152 30.68 -0.72 1.83
C ILE A 152 32.02 -0.52 1.12
N LEU A 153 32.03 -0.52 -0.23
CA LEU A 153 33.26 -0.37 -1.02
C LEU A 153 33.87 1.04 -0.90
N PHE A 154 33.06 2.10 -0.95
CA PHE A 154 33.56 3.46 -0.82
C PHE A 154 33.94 3.82 0.62
N GLY A 155 33.19 3.33 1.62
CA GLY A 155 33.51 3.52 3.03
C GLY A 155 34.82 2.84 3.44
N SER A 156 35.11 1.65 2.91
CA SER A 156 36.37 0.94 3.20
C SER A 156 37.60 1.57 2.54
N VAL A 157 37.48 2.23 1.38
CA VAL A 157 38.57 3.00 0.75
C VAL A 157 38.90 4.28 1.53
N LEU A 158 37.91 4.91 2.18
CA LEU A 158 38.14 6.11 3.00
C LEU A 158 38.81 5.78 4.34
N LEU A 159 38.45 4.65 4.96
CA LEU A 159 39.03 4.21 6.23
C LEU A 159 40.49 3.73 6.08
N THR A 160 40.84 3.12 4.95
CA THR A 160 42.22 2.67 4.69
C THR A 160 43.20 3.83 4.44
N ARG A 161 42.72 4.99 3.98
CA ARG A 161 43.56 6.20 3.82
C ARG A 161 43.80 6.99 5.10
N SER A 162 43.01 6.76 6.16
CA SER A 162 43.19 7.46 7.45
C SER A 162 44.20 6.79 8.39
N SER A 163 44.70 5.59 8.07
CA SER A 163 45.64 4.82 8.91
C SER A 163 47.10 4.93 8.42
N SER A 164 47.45 6.01 7.72
CA SER A 164 48.84 6.36 7.40
C SER A 164 49.16 7.75 7.89
N LYS A 165 49.38 7.87 9.21
CA LYS A 165 50.28 8.85 9.83
C LYS A 165 50.42 8.59 11.34
N ASN A 166 51.68 8.39 11.73
CA ASN A 166 52.31 8.24 13.05
C ASN A 166 52.54 6.81 13.52
#